data_AF-A0A7C3SBG3-F1
#
_entry.id   AF-A0A7C3SBG3-F1
#
_cell.length_a   1.000
_cell.length_b   1.000
_cell.length_c   1.000
_cell.angle_alpha   90.00
_cell.angle_beta   90.00
_cell.angle_gamma   90.00
#
_symmetry.space_group_name_H-M   'P 1'
#
loop_
_entity.id
_entity.type
_entity.pdbx_description
1 polymer ?
#
loop_
_entity_poly.entity_id
_entity_poly.type
_entity_poly.pdbx_seq_one_letter_code
_entity_poly.pdbx_strand_id
1 'polypeptide(L)'
;WRRQLRGERFLTVRAEWFRDADGFATGLKQTVKEVTFTYELPVVWLRGTFVRLELRHDFSDAAVFSSGREKHQTTFIFGLFQAF
;
A
#
# COMPACT_ATOMS: atom_id res chain seq x y z
N TRP A 1 3.45 -1.25 10.77
CA TRP A 1 3.17 -0.45 11.98
C TRP A 1 1.77 0.12 11.88
N ARG A 2 0.97 0.06 12.96
CA ARG A 2 -0.39 0.62 13.01
C ARG A 2 -0.55 1.38 14.32
N ARG A 3 -1.16 2.56 14.27
CA ARG A 3 -1.48 3.37 15.44
C ARG A 3 -2.87 3.97 15.33
N GLN A 4 -3.63 3.82 16.41
CA GLN A 4 -4.86 4.56 16.59
C GLN A 4 -4.53 6.02 16.94
N LEU A 5 -5.17 6.95 16.25
CA LEU A 5 -5.09 8.37 16.54
C LEU A 5 -6.26 8.75 17.47
N ARG A 6 -6.82 9.95 17.31
CA ARG A 6 -7.99 10.39 18.08
C ARG A 6 -9.26 9.75 17.55
N GLY A 7 -10.06 9.18 18.44
CA GLY A 7 -11.32 8.52 18.10
C GLY A 7 -11.09 7.22 17.31
N GLU A 8 -11.91 6.98 16.31
CA GLU A 8 -11.88 5.77 15.46
C GLU A 8 -10.99 5.93 14.22
N ARG A 9 -10.01 6.83 14.28
CA ARG A 9 -9.06 7.06 13.18
C ARG A 9 -7.82 6.20 13.35
N PHE A 10 -7.39 5.54 12.29
CA PHE A 10 -6.20 4.69 12.32
C PHE A 10 -5.23 5.07 11.24
N LEU A 11 -3.95 5.05 11.59
CA LEU A 11 -2.86 5.21 10.65
C LEU A 11 -2.02 3.94 10.61
N THR A 12 -1.77 3.44 9.41
CA THR A 12 -0.94 2.26 9.18
C THR A 12 0.16 2.61 8.18
N VAL A 13 1.38 2.22 8.50
CA VAL A 13 2.52 2.28 7.60
C VAL A 13 3.08 0.88 7.47
N ARG A 14 3.18 0.37 6.25
CA ARG A 14 3.81 -0.91 5.93
C ARG A 14 4.98 -0.63 5.00
N ALA A 15 6.11 -1.27 5.27
CA ALA A 15 7.24 -1.27 4.37
C ALA A 15 7.65 -2.73 4.18
N GLU A 16 7.81 -3.14 2.93
CA GLU A 16 8.15 -4.50 2.54
C GLU A 16 9.34 -4.47 1.59
N TRP A 17 10.23 -5.43 1.77
CA TRP A 17 11.42 -5.61 0.95
C TRP A 17 11.44 -7.04 0.46
N PHE A 18 11.48 -7.20 -0.86
CA PHE A 18 11.50 -8.50 -1.52
C PHE A 18 12.71 -8.56 -2.44
N ARG A 19 13.64 -9.45 -2.13
CA ARG A 19 14.86 -9.66 -2.94
C ARG A 19 14.71 -10.94 -3.74
N ASP A 20 14.48 -10.80 -5.03
CA ASP A 20 14.43 -11.91 -5.97
C ASP A 20 15.81 -12.11 -6.60
N ALA A 21 16.71 -12.75 -5.87
CA ALA A 21 18.11 -12.91 -6.29
C ALA A 21 18.27 -13.84 -7.52
N ASP A 22 17.32 -14.77 -7.70
CA ASP A 22 17.35 -15.75 -8.77
C ASP A 22 16.34 -15.46 -9.89
N GLY A 23 15.45 -14.48 -9.69
CA GLY A 23 14.38 -14.15 -10.62
C GLY A 23 13.27 -15.20 -10.64
N PHE A 24 13.17 -16.03 -9.59
CA PHE A 24 12.22 -17.13 -9.55
C PHE A 24 10.78 -16.64 -9.36
N ALA A 25 10.57 -15.61 -8.53
CA ALA A 25 9.23 -15.13 -8.20
C ALA A 25 8.71 -14.11 -9.23
N THR A 26 9.59 -13.35 -9.85
CA THR A 26 9.24 -12.23 -10.74
C THR A 26 9.67 -12.43 -12.19
N GLY A 27 10.41 -13.50 -12.49
CA GLY A 27 11.00 -13.77 -13.80
C GLY A 27 12.30 -12.99 -14.10
N LEU A 28 12.71 -12.09 -13.19
CA LEU A 28 13.86 -11.19 -13.35
C LEU A 28 14.61 -11.06 -12.02
N LYS A 29 15.94 -11.02 -12.07
CA LYS A 29 16.75 -10.76 -10.87
C LYS A 29 16.56 -9.29 -10.46
N GLN A 30 15.88 -9.06 -9.34
CA GLN A 30 15.55 -7.71 -8.88
C GLN A 30 15.28 -7.62 -7.37
N THR A 31 15.41 -6.43 -6.83
CA THR A 31 15.03 -6.08 -5.47
C THR A 31 13.86 -5.11 -5.49
N VAL A 32 12.69 -5.59 -5.08
CA VAL A 32 11.46 -4.78 -4.99
C VAL A 32 11.30 -4.25 -3.57
N LYS A 33 10.88 -3.00 -3.46
CA LYS A 33 10.53 -2.35 -2.19
C LYS A 33 9.14 -1.77 -2.32
N GLU A 34 8.26 -2.07 -1.38
CA GLU A 34 6.91 -1.51 -1.31
C GLU A 34 6.79 -0.69 -0.02
N VAL A 35 6.22 0.50 -0.11
CA VAL A 35 5.80 1.28 1.06
C VAL A 35 4.33 1.62 0.91
N THR A 36 3.54 1.21 1.89
CA THR A 36 2.10 1.44 1.95
C THR A 36 1.78 2.37 3.12
N PHE A 37 1.04 3.43 2.84
CA PHE A 37 0.46 4.33 3.83
C PHE A 37 -1.05 4.21 3.77
N THR A 38 -1.66 3.77 4.86
CA THR A 38 -3.10 3.60 4.97
C THR A 38 -3.65 4.51 6.07
N TYR A 39 -4.67 5.30 5.75
CA TYR A 39 -5.38 6.15 6.68
C TYR A 39 -6.87 5.80 6.70
N GLU A 40 -7.38 5.49 7.88
CA GLU A 40 -8.77 5.11 8.11
C GLU A 40 -9.48 6.18 8.93
N LEU A 41 -10.66 6.58 8.46
CA LEU A 41 -11.47 7.65 9.04
C LEU A 41 -12.92 7.19 9.18
N PRO A 42 -13.55 7.37 10.35
CA PRO A 42 -14.95 7.03 10.54
C PRO A 42 -15.84 8.00 9.74
N VAL A 43 -16.92 7.48 9.19
CA VAL A 43 -17.95 8.27 8.52
C VAL A 43 -18.94 8.74 9.59
N VAL A 44 -18.87 10.02 9.93
CA VAL A 44 -19.64 10.62 11.05
C VAL A 44 -21.16 10.48 10.95
N TRP A 45 -21.70 10.32 9.73
CA TRP A 45 -23.15 10.17 9.49
C TRP A 45 -23.61 8.72 9.31
N LEU A 46 -22.71 7.74 9.21
CA LEU A 46 -23.07 6.32 9.14
C LEU A 46 -22.30 5.53 10.21
N ARG A 47 -23.02 5.08 11.24
CA ARG A 47 -22.42 4.24 12.29
C ARG A 47 -21.88 2.94 11.69
N GLY A 48 -20.71 2.52 12.16
CA GLY A 48 -20.04 1.31 11.68
C GLY A 48 -19.36 1.46 10.32
N THR A 49 -19.38 2.66 9.71
CA THR A 49 -18.77 2.90 8.41
C THR A 49 -17.47 3.68 8.54
N PHE A 50 -16.44 3.27 7.79
CA PHE A 50 -15.18 3.98 7.67
C PHE A 50 -14.71 4.08 6.22
N VAL A 51 -14.02 5.17 5.92
CA VAL A 51 -13.28 5.36 4.67
C VAL A 51 -11.84 4.93 4.91
N ARG A 52 -11.26 4.22 3.94
CA ARG A 52 -9.84 3.87 3.91
C ARG A 52 -9.20 4.52 2.69
N LEU A 53 -8.18 5.33 2.95
CA LEU A 53 -7.29 5.89 1.95
C LEU A 53 -6.00 5.11 2.00
N GLU A 54 -5.52 4.62 0.87
CA GLU A 54 -4.25 3.90 0.79
C GLU A 54 -3.39 4.45 -0.35
N LEU A 55 -2.17 4.82 0.00
CA LEU A 55 -1.13 5.23 -0.94
C LEU A 55 -0.03 4.19 -0.88
N ARG A 56 0.20 3.51 -2.00
CA ARG A 56 1.25 2.52 -2.14
C ARG A 56 2.28 3.01 -3.13
N HIS A 57 3.54 2.94 -2.74
CA HIS A 57 4.66 3.28 -3.59
C HIS A 57 5.61 2.10 -3.71
N ASP A 58 5.74 1.63 -4.94
CA ASP A 58 6.54 0.48 -5.34
C ASP A 58 7.81 0.96 -6.03
N PHE A 59 8.93 0.33 -5.70
CA PHE A 59 10.25 0.59 -6.27
C PHE A 59 10.91 -0.73 -6.65
N SER A 60 11.70 -0.71 -7.72
CA SER A 60 12.57 -1.81 -8.12
C SER A 60 13.91 -1.28 -8.63
N ASP A 61 14.97 -2.08 -8.48
CA ASP A 61 16.27 -1.81 -9.11
C ASP A 61 16.25 -2.09 -10.63
N ALA A 62 15.31 -2.92 -11.10
CA ALA A 62 15.03 -3.20 -12.49
C ALA A 62 13.78 -2.44 -13.00
N ALA A 63 13.75 -2.14 -14.30
CA ALA A 63 12.58 -1.52 -14.92
C ALA A 63 11.53 -2.61 -15.21
N VAL A 64 10.55 -2.72 -14.32
CA VAL A 64 9.51 -3.76 -14.38
C VAL A 64 8.09 -3.20 -14.38
N PHE A 65 7.93 -1.93 -14.00
CA PHE A 65 6.63 -1.26 -14.00
C PHE A 65 6.34 -0.61 -15.35
N SER A 66 5.06 -0.32 -15.62
CA SER A 66 4.62 0.31 -16.87
C SER A 66 5.15 -0.44 -18.12
N SER A 67 4.95 -1.77 -18.14
CA SER A 67 5.47 -2.67 -19.19
C SER A 67 7.00 -2.63 -19.34
N GLY A 68 7.73 -2.56 -18.23
CA GLY A 68 9.19 -2.59 -18.20
C GLY A 68 9.87 -1.26 -18.52
N ARG A 69 9.15 -0.13 -18.42
CA ARG A 69 9.68 1.21 -18.70
C ARG A 69 10.09 1.96 -17.45
N GLU A 70 9.42 1.69 -16.34
CA GLU A 70 9.59 2.41 -15.09
C GLU A 70 10.13 1.52 -13.99
N LYS A 71 10.92 2.13 -13.10
CA LYS A 71 11.48 1.49 -11.90
C LYS A 71 10.64 1.73 -10.65
N HIS A 72 9.59 2.53 -10.78
CA HIS A 72 8.71 2.85 -9.68
C HIS A 72 7.26 2.96 -10.16
N GLN A 73 6.33 2.71 -9.25
CA GLN A 73 4.92 2.89 -9.48
C GLN A 73 4.27 3.44 -8.21
N THR A 74 3.32 4.35 -8.37
CA THR A 74 2.51 4.83 -7.25
C THR A 74 1.06 4.49 -7.53
N THR A 75 0.41 3.86 -6.55
CA THR A 75 -0.98 3.45 -6.62
C THR A 75 -1.74 4.10 -5.48
N PHE A 76 -2.88 4.70 -5.81
CA PHE A 76 -3.79 5.28 -4.84
C PHE A 76 -5.09 4.48 -4.83
N ILE A 77 -5.57 4.13 -3.64
CA ILE A 77 -6.79 3.35 -3.43
C ILE A 77 -7.68 4.11 -2.46
N PHE A 78 -8.96 4.18 -2.81
CA PHE A 78 -10.02 4.70 -1.97
C PHE A 78 -11.03 3.58 -1.74
N GLY A 79 -11.42 3.35 -0.49
CA GLY A 79 -12.44 2.35 -0.14
C GLY A 79 -13.39 2.86 0.93
N LEU A 80 -14.65 2.41 0.84
CA LEU A 80 -15.69 2.61 1.84
C LEU A 80 -16.06 1.24 2.42
N PHE A 81 -16.03 1.13 3.74
CA PHE A 81 -16.25 -0.11 4.46
C PHE A 81 -17.35 0.09 5.49
N GLN A 82 -18.30 -0.83 5.57
CA GLN A 82 -19.35 -0.86 6.59
C GLN A 82 -19.22 -2.18 7.36
N ALA A 83 -19.00 -2.08 8.67
CA ALA A 83 -19.11 -3.22 9.58
C ALA A 83 -20.60 -3.50 9.84
N PHE A 84 -20.99 -4.77 9.70
CA PHE A 84 -22.34 -5.28 9.94
C PHE A 84 -22.50 -5.83 11.36
#